data_AF-A0A0C6EYI1-F1
#
_entry.id   AF-A0A0C6EYI1-F1
#
_cell.length_a   1.000
_cell.length_b   1.000
_cell.length_c   1.000
_cell.angle_alpha   90.00
_cell.angle_beta   90.00
_cell.angle_gamma   90.00
#
_symmetry.space_group_name_H-M   'P 1'
#
loop_
_entity.id
_entity.type
_entity.pdbx_description
1 polymer ?
#
loop_
_entity_poly.entity_id
_entity_poly.type
_entity_poly.pdbx_seq_one_letter_code
_entity_poly.pdbx_strand_id
1 'polypeptide(L)'
;MTAVAFDTLKLARTLRDKEKLSPDQAEGFAEAISEAVQGDLATKADVKASESALRTDITTVETSLRAEVKVVASDIWTMDATLRSEIKSQVAEAKTDVINWVVGAIGLQTLVIIGAVITLVRILKP
;
A
#
# COMPACT_ATOMS: atom_id res chain seq x y z
N MET A 1 -26.57 18.63 -23.39
CA MET A 1 -27.33 17.43 -22.99
C MET A 1 -27.92 16.82 -24.25
N THR A 2 -27.41 15.69 -24.74
CA THR A 2 -28.19 14.91 -25.72
C THR A 2 -29.19 14.09 -24.91
N ALA A 3 -30.33 14.72 -24.59
CA ALA A 3 -31.47 14.02 -24.04
C ALA A 3 -31.89 12.91 -25.02
N VAL A 4 -32.40 11.79 -24.49
CA VAL A 4 -33.06 10.80 -25.34
C VAL A 4 -34.16 11.55 -26.10
N ALA A 5 -34.06 11.63 -27.43
CA ALA A 5 -35.09 12.24 -28.25
C ALA A 5 -36.32 11.33 -28.19
N PHE A 6 -37.15 11.53 -27.18
CA PHE A 6 -38.40 10.82 -27.01
C PHE A 6 -39.45 11.47 -27.93
N ASP A 7 -39.79 10.77 -29.00
CA ASP A 7 -40.77 11.25 -29.99
C ASP A 7 -42.19 11.02 -29.47
N THR A 8 -42.63 11.93 -28.60
CA THR A 8 -43.94 11.93 -27.95
C THR A 8 -45.07 11.87 -28.99
N LEU A 9 -44.92 12.55 -30.12
CA LEU A 9 -45.92 12.60 -31.18
C LEU A 9 -46.05 11.26 -31.90
N LYS A 10 -44.93 10.60 -32.21
CA LYS A 10 -44.94 9.25 -32.80
C LYS A 10 -45.53 8.23 -31.83
N LEU A 11 -45.29 8.36 -30.53
CA LEU A 11 -45.90 7.49 -29.53
C LEU A 11 -47.41 7.70 -29.44
N ALA A 12 -47.89 8.94 -29.31
CA ALA A 12 -49.32 9.25 -29.28
C ALA A 12 -50.05 8.75 -30.54
N ARG A 13 -49.45 8.95 -31.73
CA ARG A 13 -49.99 8.41 -32.99
C ARG A 13 -50.05 6.88 -32.98
N THR A 14 -49.02 6.22 -32.45
CA THR A 14 -48.99 4.75 -32.36
C THR A 14 -50.07 4.23 -31.42
N LEU A 15 -50.24 4.85 -30.24
CA LEU A 15 -51.26 4.51 -29.25
C LEU A 15 -52.68 4.68 -29.80
N ARG A 16 -52.93 5.76 -30.55
CA ARG A 16 -54.22 5.99 -31.22
C ARG A 16 -54.47 5.01 -32.36
N ASP A 17 -53.50 4.87 -33.26
CA ASP A 17 -53.72 4.18 -34.54
C ASP A 17 -53.66 2.64 -34.39
N LYS A 18 -52.77 2.13 -33.52
CA LYS A 18 -52.57 0.70 -33.29
C LYS A 18 -53.34 0.18 -32.08
N GLU A 19 -53.27 0.88 -30.95
CA GLU A 19 -53.91 0.44 -29.69
C GLU A 19 -55.34 0.96 -29.52
N LYS A 20 -55.84 1.77 -30.48
CA LYS A 20 -57.21 2.29 -30.53
C LYS A 20 -57.62 3.13 -29.32
N LEU A 21 -56.64 3.73 -28.63
CA LEU A 21 -56.89 4.70 -27.57
C LEU A 21 -57.53 5.98 -28.12
N SER A 22 -58.32 6.69 -27.31
CA SER A 22 -58.82 8.00 -27.69
C SER A 22 -57.66 9.00 -27.88
N PRO A 23 -57.84 10.07 -28.65
CA PRO A 23 -56.82 11.12 -28.81
C PRO A 23 -56.29 11.61 -27.46
N ASP A 24 -57.19 11.98 -26.55
CA ASP A 24 -56.86 12.50 -25.22
C ASP A 24 -56.08 11.48 -24.37
N GLN A 25 -56.45 10.19 -24.44
CA GLN A 25 -55.74 9.13 -23.71
C GLN A 25 -54.34 8.91 -24.28
N ALA A 26 -54.21 8.86 -25.61
CA ALA A 26 -52.94 8.64 -26.28
C ALA A 26 -51.95 9.79 -26.03
N GLU A 27 -52.44 11.03 -26.00
CA GLU A 27 -51.65 12.22 -25.66
C GLU A 27 -51.23 12.20 -24.19
N GLY A 28 -52.17 11.97 -23.26
CA GLY A 28 -51.87 11.91 -21.83
C GLY A 28 -50.86 10.81 -21.45
N PHE A 29 -50.93 9.63 -22.09
CA PHE A 29 -49.92 8.58 -21.89
C PHE A 29 -48.56 8.94 -22.46
N ALA A 30 -48.52 9.53 -23.66
CA ALA A 30 -47.26 9.93 -24.27
C ALA A 30 -46.57 11.03 -23.47
N GLU A 31 -47.35 11.98 -22.95
CA GLU A 31 -46.87 13.07 -22.08
C GLU A 31 -46.32 12.52 -20.75
N ALA A 32 -47.09 11.68 -20.04
CA ALA A 32 -46.65 11.08 -18.78
C ALA A 32 -45.34 10.27 -18.92
N ILE A 33 -45.16 9.55 -20.02
CA ILE A 33 -43.92 8.81 -20.29
C ILE A 33 -42.78 9.78 -20.64
N SER A 34 -43.06 10.83 -21.41
CA SER A 34 -42.05 11.84 -21.76
C SER A 34 -41.53 12.55 -20.51
N GLU A 35 -42.42 12.92 -19.58
CA GLU A 35 -42.05 13.51 -18.29
C GLU A 35 -41.22 12.53 -17.44
N ALA A 36 -41.65 11.27 -17.32
CA ALA A 36 -40.95 10.25 -16.54
C ALA A 36 -39.53 9.96 -17.06
N VAL A 37 -39.29 10.11 -18.36
CA VAL A 37 -38.00 9.82 -19.02
C VAL A 37 -37.05 11.04 -19.02
N GLN A 38 -37.56 12.27 -18.86
CA GLN A 38 -36.73 13.48 -18.92
C GLN A 38 -36.04 13.82 -17.59
N GLY A 39 -36.54 13.35 -16.45
CA GLY A 39 -36.12 13.84 -15.13
C GLY A 39 -34.83 13.22 -14.55
N ASP A 40 -34.61 11.91 -14.70
CA ASP A 40 -33.68 11.16 -13.82
C ASP A 40 -32.72 10.21 -14.55
N LEU A 41 -32.64 10.24 -15.88
CA LEU A 41 -31.75 9.35 -16.62
C LEU A 41 -30.33 9.93 -16.73
N ALA A 42 -29.33 9.15 -16.29
CA ALA A 42 -27.94 9.43 -16.58
C ALA A 42 -27.72 9.49 -18.11
N THR A 43 -27.21 10.62 -18.58
CA THR A 43 -26.96 10.84 -20.01
C THR A 43 -25.63 10.22 -20.43
N LYS A 44 -25.42 10.09 -21.75
CA LYS A 44 -24.12 9.68 -22.30
C LYS A 44 -22.99 10.63 -21.90
N ALA A 45 -23.30 11.91 -21.65
CA ALA A 45 -22.32 12.87 -21.17
C ALA A 45 -21.91 12.56 -19.73
N ASP A 46 -22.87 12.21 -18.86
CA ASP A 46 -22.61 11.84 -17.46
C ASP A 46 -21.76 10.57 -17.38
N VAL A 47 -22.06 9.57 -18.22
CA VAL A 47 -21.25 8.35 -18.31
C VAL A 47 -19.82 8.65 -18.75
N LYS A 48 -19.63 9.51 -19.76
CA LYS A 48 -18.28 9.92 -20.20
C LYS A 48 -17.54 10.72 -19.14
N ALA A 49 -18.24 11.59 -18.41
CA ALA A 49 -17.66 12.36 -17.32
C ALA A 49 -17.19 11.42 -16.20
N SER A 50 -18.02 10.45 -15.82
CA SER A 50 -17.68 9.41 -14.84
C SER A 50 -16.52 8.53 -15.31
N GLU A 51 -16.51 8.08 -16.57
CA GLU A 51 -15.40 7.32 -17.15
C GLU A 51 -14.08 8.11 -17.10
N SER A 52 -14.14 9.41 -17.42
CA SER A 52 -12.97 10.28 -17.36
C SER A 52 -12.48 10.45 -15.92
N ALA A 53 -13.38 10.67 -14.97
CA ALA A 53 -13.03 10.80 -13.55
C ALA A 53 -12.38 9.51 -13.03
N LEU A 54 -12.96 8.34 -13.32
CA LEU A 54 -12.41 7.05 -12.94
C LEU A 54 -11.02 6.80 -13.55
N ARG A 55 -10.77 7.21 -14.81
CA ARG A 55 -9.43 7.12 -15.40
C ARG A 55 -8.40 8.00 -14.69
N THR A 56 -8.81 9.19 -14.28
CA THR A 56 -7.96 10.09 -13.49
C THR A 56 -7.66 9.50 -12.12
N ASP A 57 -8.66 8.95 -11.44
CA ASP A 57 -8.48 8.28 -10.15
C ASP A 57 -7.55 7.08 -10.26
N ILE A 58 -7.71 6.24 -11.28
CA ILE A 58 -6.82 5.10 -11.55
C ILE A 58 -5.38 5.56 -11.74
N THR A 59 -5.16 6.61 -12.54
CA THR A 59 -3.82 7.15 -12.79
C THR A 59 -3.19 7.72 -11.51
N THR A 60 -4.02 8.36 -10.67
CA THR A 60 -3.59 8.91 -9.38
C THR A 60 -3.18 7.80 -8.42
N VAL A 61 -4.00 6.75 -8.29
CA VAL A 61 -3.70 5.59 -7.45
C VAL A 61 -2.46 4.84 -7.96
N GLU A 62 -2.32 4.64 -9.27
CA GLU A 62 -1.13 3.99 -9.85
C GLU A 62 0.15 4.77 -9.52
N THR A 63 0.10 6.10 -9.65
CA THR A 63 1.23 6.98 -9.35
C THR A 63 1.58 6.93 -7.86
N SER A 64 0.58 7.00 -6.97
CA SER A 64 0.78 6.88 -5.51
C SER A 64 1.43 5.54 -5.15
N LEU A 65 0.88 4.44 -5.67
CA LEU A 65 1.39 3.10 -5.37
C LEU A 65 2.82 2.92 -5.87
N ARG A 66 3.16 3.43 -7.05
CA ARG A 66 4.55 3.41 -7.55
C ARG A 66 5.50 4.21 -6.65
N ALA A 67 5.04 5.36 -6.13
CA ALA A 67 5.84 6.16 -5.20
C ALA A 67 6.03 5.42 -3.86
N GLU A 68 4.98 4.83 -3.30
CA GLU A 68 5.04 4.06 -2.05
C GLU A 68 5.95 2.82 -2.18
N VAL A 69 5.86 2.09 -3.29
CA VAL A 69 6.77 0.95 -3.57
C VAL A 69 8.23 1.41 -3.60
N LYS A 70 8.51 2.58 -4.18
CA LYS A 70 9.88 3.13 -4.21
C LYS A 70 10.37 3.52 -2.80
N VAL A 71 9.50 4.08 -1.97
CA VAL A 71 9.81 4.41 -0.58
C VAL A 71 10.12 3.14 0.21
N VAL A 72 9.23 2.15 0.16
CA VAL A 72 9.43 0.87 0.87
C VAL A 72 10.71 0.17 0.42
N ALA A 73 11.02 0.19 -0.89
CA ALA A 73 12.28 -0.34 -1.39
C ALA A 73 13.48 0.40 -0.75
N SER A 74 13.48 1.73 -0.76
CA SER A 74 14.53 2.56 -0.15
C SER A 74 14.71 2.28 1.34
N ASP A 75 13.61 2.11 2.07
CA ASP A 75 13.61 1.82 3.50
C ASP A 75 14.23 0.44 3.77
N ILE A 76 13.88 -0.58 2.97
CA ILE A 76 14.47 -1.92 3.05
C ILE A 76 15.99 -1.86 2.83
N TRP A 77 16.45 -1.13 1.81
CA TRP A 77 17.89 -0.97 1.54
C TRP A 77 18.61 -0.28 2.71
N THR A 78 18.02 0.76 3.28
CA THR A 78 18.58 1.49 4.42
C THR A 78 18.64 0.60 5.67
N MET A 79 17.60 -0.21 5.89
CA MET A 79 17.53 -1.14 7.01
C MET A 79 18.55 -2.27 6.87
N ASP A 80 18.74 -2.85 5.68
CA ASP A 80 19.80 -3.86 5.43
C ASP A 80 21.19 -3.27 5.69
N ALA A 81 21.48 -2.06 5.19
CA ALA A 81 22.76 -1.38 5.44
C ALA A 81 23.00 -1.12 6.93
N THR A 82 21.95 -0.68 7.65
CA THR A 82 21.99 -0.43 9.09
C THR A 82 22.25 -1.72 9.87
N LEU A 83 21.50 -2.80 9.57
CA LEU A 83 21.66 -4.09 10.23
C LEU A 83 23.04 -4.69 9.98
N ARG A 84 23.59 -4.57 8.77
CA ARG A 84 24.96 -5.01 8.47
C ARG A 84 26.02 -4.25 9.27
N SER A 85 25.85 -2.92 9.40
CA SER A 85 26.73 -2.10 10.21
C SER A 85 26.67 -2.49 11.69
N GLU A 86 25.46 -2.66 12.21
CA GLU A 86 25.20 -3.03 13.59
C GLU A 86 25.80 -4.39 13.94
N ILE A 87 25.56 -5.41 13.10
CA ILE A 87 26.15 -6.75 13.27
C ILE A 87 27.68 -6.67 13.26
N LYS A 88 28.27 -5.87 12.37
CA LYS A 88 29.73 -5.70 12.32
C LYS A 88 30.28 -5.05 13.60
N SER A 89 29.57 -4.07 14.15
CA SER A 89 29.93 -3.44 15.44
C SER A 89 29.88 -4.46 16.57
N GLN A 90 28.75 -5.16 16.72
CA GLN A 90 28.57 -6.16 17.77
C GLN A 90 29.60 -7.29 17.70
N VAL A 91 29.98 -7.73 16.49
CA VAL A 91 31.05 -8.72 16.30
C VAL A 91 32.41 -8.17 16.75
N ALA A 92 32.71 -6.90 16.45
CA ALA A 92 33.96 -6.27 16.88
C ALA A 92 34.03 -6.07 18.40
N GLU A 93 32.91 -5.67 19.00
CA GLU A 93 32.75 -5.55 20.46
C GLU A 93 32.91 -6.91 21.13
N ALA A 94 32.19 -7.94 20.68
CA ALA A 94 32.31 -9.30 21.21
C ALA A 94 33.75 -9.85 21.07
N LYS A 95 34.43 -9.58 19.96
CA LYS A 95 35.84 -9.96 19.78
C LYS A 95 36.73 -9.26 20.82
N THR A 96 36.48 -7.98 21.10
CA THR A 96 37.24 -7.20 22.08
C THR A 96 37.01 -7.72 23.49
N ASP A 97 35.76 -8.04 23.84
CA ASP A 97 35.41 -8.62 25.14
C ASP A 97 36.08 -9.98 25.36
N VAL A 98 36.08 -10.83 24.33
CA VAL A 98 36.79 -12.12 24.37
C VAL A 98 38.29 -11.91 24.59
N ILE A 99 38.92 -10.96 23.88
CA ILE A 99 40.34 -10.65 24.07
C ILE A 99 40.61 -10.17 25.49
N ASN A 100 39.80 -9.25 26.01
CA ASN A 100 39.95 -8.73 27.37
C ASN A 100 39.84 -9.85 28.42
N TRP A 101 38.87 -10.75 28.26
CA TRP A 101 38.72 -11.91 29.14
C TRP A 101 39.91 -12.86 29.06
N VAL A 102 40.40 -13.19 27.86
CA VAL A 102 41.57 -14.06 27.65
C VAL A 102 42.83 -13.45 28.28
N VAL A 103 43.07 -12.16 28.08
CA VAL A 103 44.22 -11.46 28.67
C VAL A 103 44.14 -11.49 30.20
N GLY A 104 42.95 -11.24 30.77
CA GLY A 104 42.72 -11.35 32.21
C GLY A 104 42.98 -12.76 32.76
N ALA A 105 42.50 -13.80 32.05
CA ALA A 105 42.70 -15.20 32.42
C ALA A 105 44.18 -15.61 32.38
N ILE A 106 44.91 -15.26 31.32
CA ILE A 106 46.35 -15.54 31.18
C ILE A 106 47.14 -14.82 32.29
N GLY A 107 46.80 -13.56 32.58
CA GLY A 107 47.40 -12.80 33.67
C GLY A 107 47.23 -13.49 35.03
N LEU A 108 46.00 -13.90 35.37
CA LEU A 108 45.72 -14.62 36.61
C LEU A 108 46.45 -15.97 36.69
N GLN A 109 46.41 -16.76 35.61
CA GLN A 109 47.12 -18.04 35.53
C GLN A 109 48.62 -17.88 35.76
N THR A 110 49.24 -16.83 35.19
CA THR A 110 50.66 -16.53 35.35
C THR A 110 51.01 -16.24 36.82
N LEU A 111 50.18 -15.46 37.52
CA LEU A 111 50.38 -15.17 38.95
C LEU A 111 50.26 -16.43 39.82
N VAL A 112 49.28 -17.31 39.52
CA VAL A 112 49.13 -18.59 40.22
C VAL A 112 50.37 -19.47 40.03
N ILE A 113 50.88 -19.60 38.80
CA ILE A 113 52.09 -20.38 38.49
C ILE A 113 53.29 -19.83 39.25
N ILE A 114 53.51 -18.51 39.24
CA ILE A 114 54.60 -17.86 39.97
C ILE A 114 54.50 -18.18 41.48
N GLY A 115 53.32 -18.04 42.07
CA GLY A 115 53.08 -18.34 43.49
C GLY A 115 53.38 -19.80 43.85
N ALA A 116 52.98 -20.75 42.97
CA ALA A 116 53.26 -22.17 43.15
C ALA A 116 54.77 -22.46 43.10
N VAL A 117 55.50 -21.88 42.15
CA VAL A 117 56.96 -22.05 42.03
C VAL A 117 57.69 -21.50 43.26
N ILE A 118 57.31 -20.32 43.76
CA ILE A 118 57.91 -19.74 44.97
C ILE A 118 57.68 -20.66 46.18
N THR A 119 56.45 -21.18 46.32
CA THR A 119 56.10 -22.09 47.42
C THR A 119 56.92 -23.38 47.35
N LEU A 120 57.10 -23.95 46.15
CA LEU A 120 57.91 -25.14 45.92
C LEU A 120 59.39 -24.92 46.29
N VAL A 121 59.97 -23.78 45.88
CA VAL A 121 61.36 -23.42 46.20
C VAL A 121 61.59 -23.29 47.71
N ARG A 122 60.62 -22.73 48.45
CA ARG A 122 60.71 -22.64 49.92
C ARG A 122 60.65 -23.99 50.61
N ILE A 123 59.92 -24.96 50.06
CA ILE A 123 59.84 -26.31 50.62
C ILE A 123 61.10 -27.12 50.32
N LEU A 124 61.70 -26.93 49.13
CA LEU A 124 62.89 -27.67 48.68
C LEU A 124 64.21 -27.16 49.24
N LYS A 125 64.23 -25.93 49.79
CA LYS A 125 65.43 -25.34 50.42
C LYS A 125 65.23 -25.45 51.94
N PRO A 126 65.86 -26.44 52.63
CA PRO A 126 65.74 -26.58 54.08
C PRO A 126 66.30 -25.38 54.85
#